data_AF-X1JE12-F1
#
_entry.id   AF-X1JE12-F1
#
_cell.length_a   1.000
_cell.length_b   1.000
_cell.length_c   1.000
_cell.angle_alpha   90.00
_cell.angle_beta   90.00
_cell.angle_gamma   90.00
#
_symmetry.space_group_name_H-M   'P 1'
#
loop_
_entity.id
_entity.type
_entity.pdbx_description
1 polymer ?
#
loop_
_entity_poly.entity_id
_entity_poly.type
_entity_poly.pdbx_seq_one_letter_code
_entity_poly.pdbx_strand_id
1 'polypeptide(L)' 'MALIKYGVGIADASGSAGGVVFARNKSGAYIRNRTKPVNPKSTRQEAARAVVSYLAQRWHEDLTAVQG' A
#
# COMPACT_ATOMS: atom_id res chain seq x y z
N MET A 1 -19.45 -6.55 5.16
CA MET A 1 -18.77 -7.70 4.51
C MET A 1 -19.22 -8.97 5.23
N ALA A 2 -19.44 -10.05 4.49
CA ALA A 2 -19.77 -11.34 5.09
C ALA A 2 -18.54 -11.95 5.78
N LEU A 3 -18.75 -12.57 6.94
CA LEU A 3 -17.72 -13.31 7.67
C LEU A 3 -17.56 -14.72 7.07
N ILE A 4 -16.36 -15.28 7.20
CA ILE A 4 -16.03 -16.62 6.72
C ILE A 4 -15.54 -17.47 7.88
N LYS A 5 -16.02 -18.72 7.93
CA LYS A 5 -15.56 -19.73 8.87
C LYS A 5 -14.71 -20.74 8.11
N TYR A 6 -13.46 -20.90 8.52
CA TYR A 6 -12.60 -21.95 7.98
C TYR A 6 -12.91 -23.29 8.67
N GLY A 7 -12.79 -24.40 7.93
CA GLY A 7 -13.18 -25.75 8.36
C GLY A 7 -12.00 -26.63 8.78
N VAL A 8 -12.26 -27.93 8.96
CA VAL A 8 -11.32 -28.93 9.53
C VAL A 8 -9.95 -28.99 8.84
N GLY A 9 -9.85 -28.61 7.56
CA GLY A 9 -8.59 -28.61 6.80
C GLY A 9 -7.86 -27.27 6.72
N ILE A 10 -8.45 -26.16 7.16
CA ILE A 10 -7.85 -24.82 7.09
C ILE A 10 -8.14 -24.13 8.42
N ALA A 11 -7.12 -23.99 9.27
CA ALA A 11 -7.28 -23.28 10.55
C ALA A 11 -7.34 -21.76 10.35
N ASP A 12 -6.62 -21.25 9.34
CA ASP A 12 -6.47 -19.82 9.09
C ASP A 12 -6.04 -19.57 7.64
N ALA A 13 -6.39 -18.40 7.10
CA ALA A 13 -5.94 -17.95 5.79
C ALA A 13 -5.53 -16.48 5.83
N SER A 14 -4.41 -16.17 5.17
CA SER A 14 -3.83 -14.83 5.10
C SER A 14 -3.29 -14.57 3.69
N GLY A 15 -3.01 -13.30 3.39
CA GLY A 15 -2.49 -12.90 2.08
C GLY A 15 -3.58 -12.78 1.01
N SER A 16 -3.19 -13.00 -0.25
CA SER A 16 -4.09 -12.85 -1.39
C SER A 16 -3.92 -13.99 -2.40
N ALA A 17 -5.03 -14.57 -2.86
CA ALA A 17 -5.06 -15.59 -3.90
C ALA A 17 -6.24 -15.31 -4.84
N GLY A 18 -6.10 -15.60 -6.14
CA GLY A 18 -7.22 -15.53 -7.10
C GLY A 18 -7.94 -14.17 -7.18
N GLY A 19 -7.26 -13.06 -6.85
CA GLY A 19 -7.89 -11.73 -6.86
C GLY A 19 -8.71 -11.38 -5.61
N VAL A 20 -8.63 -12.18 -4.54
CA VAL A 20 -9.21 -11.87 -3.24
C VAL A 20 -8.13 -11.76 -2.15
N VAL A 21 -8.45 -11.06 -1.07
CA VAL A 21 -7.58 -10.86 0.10
C VAL A 21 -8.28 -11.47 1.32
N PHE A 22 -7.57 -12.35 2.02
CA PHE A 22 -8.00 -12.93 3.29
C PHE A 22 -7.59 -11.99 4.43
N ALA A 23 -8.57 -11.52 5.19
CA ALA A 23 -8.38 -10.56 6.27
C ALA A 23 -9.20 -10.94 7.50
N ARG A 24 -8.87 -10.33 8.64
CA ARG A 24 -9.62 -10.51 9.90
C ARG A 24 -9.85 -9.18 10.60
N ASN A 25 -10.97 -9.08 11.30
CA ASN A 25 -11.29 -7.97 12.19
C ASN A 25 -11.76 -8.52 13.55
N LYS A 26 -12.16 -7.64 14.48
CA LYS A 26 -12.62 -8.04 15.82
C LYS A 26 -13.78 -9.05 15.78
N SER A 27 -14.60 -9.04 14.74
CA SER A 27 -15.76 -9.92 14.58
C SER A 27 -15.45 -11.23 13.86
N GLY A 28 -14.25 -11.40 13.30
CA GLY A 28 -13.81 -12.65 12.67
C GLY A 28 -13.10 -12.46 11.32
N ALA A 29 -12.90 -13.58 10.62
CA ALA A 29 -12.30 -13.60 9.29
C ALA A 29 -13.31 -13.17 8.23
N TYR A 30 -12.83 -12.50 7.18
CA TYR A 30 -13.62 -12.11 6.01
C TYR A 30 -12.74 -12.07 4.76
N ILE A 31 -13.37 -12.16 3.60
CA ILE A 31 -12.70 -12.02 2.30
C ILE A 31 -13.19 -10.75 1.62
N ARG A 32 -12.26 -10.06 0.96
CA ARG A 32 -12.54 -8.89 0.12
C ARG A 32 -11.88 -9.04 -1.24
N ASN A 33 -12.46 -8.43 -2.28
CA ASN A 33 -11.79 -8.35 -3.57
C ASN A 33 -10.49 -7.54 -3.46
N ARG A 34 -9.45 -8.03 -4.11
CA ARG A 34 -8.18 -7.34 -4.25
C ARG A 34 -8.35 -6.21 -5.26
N THR A 35 -8.47 -5.00 -4.75
CA THR A 35 -8.44 -3.81 -5.60
C THR A 35 -6.99 -3.39 -5.82
N LYS A 36 -6.55 -3.38 -7.08
CA LYS A 36 -5.37 -2.61 -7.46
C LYS A 36 -5.85 -1.16 -7.68
N PRO A 37 -5.45 -0.20 -6.84
CA PRO A 37 -5.86 1.18 -7.06
C PRO A 37 -5.33 1.62 -8.43
N VAL A 38 -6.18 2.29 -9.21
CA VAL A 38 -5.74 2.98 -10.42
C VAL A 38 -4.77 4.07 -9.95
N ASN A 39 -3.61 4.17 -10.58
CA ASN A 39 -2.67 5.26 -10.34
C ASN A 39 -2.78 6.26 -11.50
N PRO A 40 -3.77 7.18 -11.46
CA PRO A 40 -3.95 8.15 -12.53
C PRO A 40 -2.80 9.16 -12.53
N LYS A 41 -2.17 9.38 -13.68
CA LYS A 41 -1.18 10.44 -13.88
C LYS A 41 -1.90 11.80 -13.91
N SER A 42 -2.27 12.30 -12.72
CA SER A 42 -2.93 13.59 -12.57
C SER A 42 -1.90 14.71 -12.40
N THR A 43 -2.27 15.91 -12.84
CA THR A 43 -1.42 17.12 -12.72
C THR A 43 -0.98 17.36 -11.29
N ARG A 44 -1.84 17.09 -10.29
CA ARG A 44 -1.49 17.20 -8.86
C ARG A 44 -0.40 16.21 -8.46
N GLN A 45 -0.46 14.97 -8.96
CA GLN A 45 0.56 13.97 -8.65
C GLN A 45 1.91 14.31 -9.28
N GLU A 46 1.91 14.85 -10.49
CA GLU A 46 3.12 15.32 -11.17
C GLU A 46 3.75 16.48 -10.42
N ALA A 47 2.95 17.49 -10.05
CA ALA A 47 3.41 18.63 -9.26
C ALA A 47 4.03 18.19 -7.92
N ALA A 48 3.36 17.26 -7.21
CA ALA A 48 3.92 16.71 -5.97
C ALA A 48 5.25 15.98 -6.19
N ARG A 49 5.36 15.20 -7.28
CA ARG A 49 6.61 14.51 -7.65
C ARG A 49 7.74 15.50 -7.94
N ALA A 50 7.44 16.57 -8.70
CA ALA A 50 8.40 17.62 -9.03
C ALA A 50 8.90 18.36 -7.78
N VAL A 51 8.01 18.68 -6.84
CA VAL A 51 8.38 19.33 -5.57
C VAL A 51 9.32 18.44 -4.75
N VAL A 52 9.00 17.16 -4.59
CA VAL A 52 9.86 16.22 -3.84
C VAL A 52 11.21 16.05 -4.52
N SER A 53 11.25 15.94 -5.85
CA SER A 53 12.51 15.88 -6.60
C SER A 53 13.37 17.13 -6.41
N TYR A 54 12.77 18.32 -6.48
CA TYR A 54 13.47 19.59 -6.24
C TYR A 54 14.04 19.67 -4.83
N LEU A 55 13.24 19.31 -3.81
CA LEU A 55 13.70 19.33 -2.41
C LEU A 55 14.84 18.32 -2.17
N ALA A 56 14.78 17.13 -2.79
CA ALA A 56 15.82 16.13 -2.69
C ALA A 56 17.13 16.59 -3.35
N GLN A 57 17.06 17.24 -4.51
CA GLN A 57 18.22 17.85 -5.16
C GLN A 57 18.82 18.95 -4.30
N ARG A 58 17.98 19.85 -3.79
CA ARG A 58 18.44 20.95 -2.93
C ARG A 58 19.07 20.45 -1.64
N TRP A 59 18.51 19.42 -1.01
CA TRP A 59 19.12 18.76 0.15
C TRP A 59 20.50 18.17 -0.18
N HIS A 60 20.63 17.54 -1.35
CA HIS A 60 21.91 16.99 -1.80
C HIS A 60 22.95 18.09 -2.10
N GLU A 61 22.51 19.23 -2.62
CA GLU A 61 23.36 20.39 -2.93
C GLU A 61 23.77 21.19 -1.68
N ASP A 62 22.84 21.42 -0.72
CA ASP A 62 23.11 22.18 0.51
C ASP A 62 23.96 21.39 1.52
N LEU A 63 23.95 20.04 1.47
CA LEU A 63 24.92 19.18 2.16
C LEU A 63 26.28 19.20 1.43
N THR A 64 26.91 20.38 1.38
CA THR A 64 28.31 20.48 1.02
C THR A 64 29.17 19.72 2.04
N ALA A 65 30.33 19.21 1.60
CA ALA A 65 31.21 18.25 2.26
C ALA A 65 31.71 18.59 3.70
N VAL A 66 31.26 19.68 4.30
CA VAL A 66 31.62 20.15 5.65
C VAL A 66 30.77 19.49 6.75
N GLN A 67 29.64 18.86 6.42
CA GLN A 67 28.66 18.35 7.40
C GLN A 67 28.51 16.81 7.44
N GLY A 68 29.40 16.07 6.76
CA GLY A 68 29.44 14.60 6.75
C GLY A 68 30.61 14.03 7.53
#